data_AF-A0A838L338-F1
#
_entry.id   AF-A0A838L338-F1
#
_cell.length_a   1.000
_cell.length_b   1.000
_cell.length_c   1.000
_cell.angle_alpha   90.00
_cell.angle_beta   90.00
_cell.angle_gamma   90.00
#
_symmetry.space_group_name_H-M   'P 1'
#
loop_
_entity.id
_entity.type
_entity.pdbx_description
1 polymer ?
#
loop_
_entity_poly.entity_id
_entity_poly.type
_entity_poly.pdbx_seq_one_letter_code
_entity_poly.pdbx_strand_id
1 'polypeptide(L)'
;MGGIHDEHVEWAVVSRLKAMLEEPPKTTFNVTQSFALFTAILLWTKNRTWVGGNGEDRPAWFSAADHAARDAREALRHARICDAPWSLSRVSPRIVAVDELGAGPHPINFDFAEMSAEDFFKWLRDALAHGDGRTIRPVHKPSAQGNRTLLAGFAINFAEHRGADRELRLELHHRDMKRLGAILADQFCQSLSGGDLYFEEQAGAAPITELKPTS
;
A
#
# COMPACT_ATOMS: atom_id res chain seq x y z
N MET A 1 12.72 -25.83 -7.92
CA MET A 1 11.24 -25.80 -8.10
C MET A 1 10.65 -25.20 -6.84
N GLY A 2 10.36 -23.89 -6.84
CA GLY A 2 9.68 -23.24 -5.71
C GLY A 2 8.19 -23.20 -6.00
N GLY A 3 7.46 -24.25 -5.61
CA GLY A 3 6.00 -24.22 -5.64
C GLY A 3 5.50 -23.19 -4.62
N ILE A 4 4.50 -22.39 -5.00
CA ILE A 4 3.70 -21.72 -3.97
C ILE A 4 2.84 -22.82 -3.35
N HIS A 5 3.29 -23.35 -2.22
CA HIS A 5 2.47 -24.24 -1.41
C HIS A 5 1.32 -23.43 -0.79
N ASP A 6 0.18 -24.06 -0.49
CA ASP A 6 -1.02 -23.37 0.03
C ASP A 6 -0.70 -22.50 1.27
N GLU A 7 0.29 -22.93 2.06
CA GLU A 7 0.84 -22.25 3.22
C GLU A 7 1.68 -20.98 2.93
N HIS A 8 2.11 -20.76 1.68
CA HIS A 8 2.98 -19.63 1.28
C HIS A 8 2.28 -18.60 0.37
N VAL A 9 1.04 -18.86 -0.05
CA VAL A 9 0.40 -18.08 -1.13
C VAL A 9 0.32 -16.60 -0.84
N GLU A 10 -0.08 -16.24 0.38
CA GLU A 10 -0.46 -14.87 0.70
C GLU A 10 0.75 -13.93 0.81
N TRP A 11 1.77 -14.30 1.58
CA TRP A 11 2.98 -13.47 1.71
C TRP A 11 3.81 -13.48 0.42
N ALA A 12 3.85 -14.58 -0.34
CA ALA A 12 4.59 -14.64 -1.60
C ALA A 12 3.97 -13.72 -2.67
N VAL A 13 2.64 -13.60 -2.73
CA VAL A 13 1.97 -12.65 -3.62
C VAL A 13 2.34 -11.22 -3.25
N VAL A 14 2.25 -10.85 -1.97
CA VAL A 14 2.59 -9.51 -1.49
C VAL A 14 4.07 -9.18 -1.72
N SER A 15 4.97 -10.15 -1.52
CA SER A 15 6.41 -10.00 -1.80
C SER A 15 6.68 -9.70 -3.29
N ARG A 16 6.00 -10.38 -4.22
CA ARG A 16 6.14 -10.07 -5.66
C ARG A 16 5.57 -8.70 -6.03
N LEU A 17 4.43 -8.32 -5.44
CA LEU A 17 3.86 -6.98 -5.65
C LEU A 17 4.83 -5.89 -5.16
N LYS A 18 5.50 -6.12 -4.02
CA LYS A 18 6.57 -5.26 -3.51
C LYS A 18 7.72 -5.15 -4.49
N ALA A 19 8.25 -6.27 -4.98
CA ALA A 19 9.35 -6.25 -5.95
C ALA A 19 9.00 -5.44 -7.21
N MET A 20 7.79 -5.62 -7.74
CA MET A 20 7.30 -4.83 -8.89
C MET A 20 7.12 -3.33 -8.58
N LEU A 21 6.88 -2.98 -7.31
CA LEU A 21 6.74 -1.60 -6.85
C LEU A 21 8.11 -0.92 -6.65
N GLU A 22 9.08 -1.66 -6.12
CA GLU A 22 10.45 -1.19 -5.88
C GLU A 22 11.23 -1.04 -7.18
N GLU A 23 11.11 -2.03 -8.06
CA GLU A 23 11.79 -2.11 -9.36
C GLU A 23 10.79 -2.13 -10.52
N PRO A 24 10.05 -1.03 -10.75
CA PRO A 24 9.11 -0.98 -11.87
C PRO A 24 9.87 -0.99 -13.21
N PRO A 25 9.28 -1.57 -14.27
CA PRO A 25 9.82 -1.45 -15.61
C PRO A 25 9.97 0.02 -15.99
N LYS A 26 10.97 0.34 -16.81
CA LYS A 26 11.21 1.72 -17.27
C LYS A 26 10.10 2.17 -18.23
N THR A 27 9.03 2.75 -17.68
CA THR A 27 7.88 3.25 -18.46
C THR A 27 7.52 4.68 -18.04
N THR A 28 6.72 5.36 -18.86
CA THR A 28 6.15 6.67 -18.53
C THR A 28 4.94 6.60 -17.60
N PHE A 29 4.48 5.39 -17.25
CA PHE A 29 3.26 5.15 -16.46
C PHE A 29 3.54 4.78 -15.01
N ASN A 30 4.77 5.01 -14.53
CA ASN A 30 5.23 4.56 -13.22
C ASN A 30 4.33 5.04 -12.05
N VAL A 31 3.71 6.22 -12.15
CA VAL A 31 2.81 6.72 -11.09
C VAL A 31 1.52 5.92 -11.03
N THR A 32 0.89 5.65 -12.18
CA THR A 32 -0.34 4.84 -12.25
C THR A 32 -0.06 3.39 -11.86
N GLN A 33 1.06 2.83 -12.34
CA GLN A 33 1.48 1.48 -11.96
C GLN A 33 1.75 1.37 -10.47
N SER A 34 2.46 2.35 -9.88
CA SER A 34 2.72 2.38 -8.44
C SER A 34 1.44 2.48 -7.64
N PHE A 35 0.46 3.29 -8.07
CA PHE A 35 -0.85 3.37 -7.42
C PHE A 35 -1.61 2.03 -7.46
N ALA A 36 -1.59 1.34 -8.60
CA ALA A 36 -2.23 0.03 -8.74
C ALA A 36 -1.57 -1.03 -7.84
N LEU A 37 -0.24 -1.12 -7.86
CA LEU A 37 0.52 -2.06 -7.03
C LEU A 37 0.38 -1.76 -5.54
N PHE A 38 0.51 -0.48 -5.15
CA PHE A 38 0.30 -0.04 -3.78
C PHE A 38 -1.11 -0.37 -3.28
N THR A 39 -2.14 -0.12 -4.09
CA THR A 39 -3.53 -0.46 -3.76
C THR A 39 -3.69 -1.97 -3.59
N ALA A 40 -3.11 -2.78 -4.48
CA ALA A 40 -3.16 -4.23 -4.36
C ALA A 40 -2.50 -4.72 -3.06
N ILE A 41 -1.30 -4.21 -2.74
CA ILE A 41 -0.61 -4.52 -1.48
C ILE A 41 -1.49 -4.14 -0.28
N LEU A 42 -2.04 -2.93 -0.25
CA LEU A 42 -2.90 -2.47 0.82
C LEU A 42 -4.13 -3.37 1.01
N LEU A 43 -4.81 -3.75 -0.08
CA LEU A 43 -6.00 -4.58 -0.01
C LEU A 43 -5.69 -5.99 0.52
N TRP A 44 -4.61 -6.62 0.03
CA TRP A 44 -4.14 -7.92 0.51
C TRP A 44 -3.77 -7.88 1.99
N THR A 45 -2.87 -6.97 2.35
CA THR A 45 -2.35 -6.86 3.72
C THR A 45 -3.46 -6.54 4.70
N LYS A 46 -4.33 -5.57 4.41
CA LYS A 46 -5.46 -5.22 5.29
C LYS A 46 -6.41 -6.41 5.44
N ASN A 47 -6.89 -7.00 4.35
CA ASN A 47 -7.88 -8.08 4.44
C ASN A 47 -7.38 -9.25 5.29
N ARG A 48 -6.07 -9.55 5.24
CA ARG A 48 -5.49 -10.64 6.02
C ARG A 48 -5.17 -10.26 7.48
N THR A 49 -4.67 -9.06 7.74
CA THR A 49 -4.34 -8.57 9.10
C THR A 49 -5.56 -8.20 9.95
N TRP A 50 -6.73 -8.10 9.32
CA TRP A 50 -8.04 -7.91 9.99
C TRP A 50 -8.87 -9.21 10.11
N VAL A 51 -8.24 -10.38 9.96
CA VAL A 51 -8.91 -11.67 10.23
C VAL A 51 -9.37 -11.71 11.69
N GLY A 52 -10.62 -12.12 11.90
CA GLY A 52 -11.29 -12.08 13.20
C GLY A 52 -12.08 -10.79 13.50
N GLY A 53 -12.01 -9.78 12.62
CA GLY A 53 -12.82 -8.56 12.72
C GLY A 53 -12.24 -7.48 13.65
N ASN A 54 -13.09 -6.52 14.03
CA ASN A 54 -12.75 -5.43 14.94
C ASN A 54 -13.20 -5.68 16.39
N GLY A 55 -13.85 -6.81 16.66
CA GLY A 55 -14.33 -7.14 18.00
C GLY A 55 -13.20 -7.55 18.92
N GLU A 56 -13.29 -7.18 20.19
CA GLU A 56 -12.40 -7.69 21.25
C GLU A 56 -12.65 -9.17 21.55
N ASP A 57 -13.88 -9.62 21.27
CA ASP A 57 -14.27 -11.03 21.33
C ASP A 57 -13.43 -11.82 20.34
N ARG A 58 -12.48 -12.59 20.88
CA ARG A 58 -11.62 -13.48 20.12
C ARG A 58 -12.52 -14.51 19.42
N PRO A 59 -12.78 -14.45 18.10
CA PRO A 59 -13.22 -15.67 17.44
C PRO A 59 -12.12 -16.71 17.68
N ALA A 60 -12.47 -17.98 17.85
CA ALA A 60 -11.47 -19.03 18.04
C ALA A 60 -10.43 -18.92 16.91
N TRP A 61 -9.22 -18.46 17.24
CA TRP A 61 -8.15 -18.25 16.26
C TRP A 61 -7.69 -19.65 15.88
N PHE A 62 -7.98 -20.07 14.64
CA PHE A 62 -7.84 -21.47 14.26
C PHE A 62 -6.41 -21.82 13.80
N SER A 63 -5.55 -20.82 13.56
CA SER A 63 -4.21 -21.04 13.04
C SER A 63 -3.14 -20.09 13.59
N ALA A 64 -1.88 -20.53 13.58
CA ALA A 64 -0.72 -19.69 13.89
C ALA A 64 -0.61 -18.48 12.94
N ALA A 65 -1.06 -18.62 11.69
CA ALA A 65 -1.09 -17.54 10.71
C ALA A 65 -2.06 -16.41 11.10
N ASP A 66 -3.17 -16.72 11.78
CA ASP A 66 -4.10 -15.68 12.26
C ASP A 66 -3.51 -14.88 13.42
N HIS A 67 -2.73 -15.55 14.29
CA HIS A 67 -1.97 -14.87 15.34
C HIS A 67 -0.91 -13.93 14.73
N ALA A 68 -0.11 -14.42 13.79
CA ALA A 68 0.88 -13.62 13.08
C ALA A 68 0.27 -12.40 12.36
N ALA A 69 -0.88 -12.59 11.72
CA ALA A 69 -1.59 -11.51 11.05
C ALA A 69 -2.12 -10.44 12.04
N ARG A 70 -2.51 -10.85 13.25
CA ARG A 70 -2.88 -9.93 14.33
C ARG A 70 -1.67 -9.18 14.87
N ASP A 71 -0.54 -9.85 15.08
CA ASP A 71 0.68 -9.22 15.57
C ASP A 71 1.18 -8.15 14.57
N ALA A 72 1.08 -8.45 13.26
CA ALA A 72 1.36 -7.48 12.20
C ALA A 72 0.49 -6.22 12.34
N ARG A 73 -0.81 -6.38 12.63
CA ARG A 73 -1.76 -5.28 12.87
C ARG A 73 -1.41 -4.50 14.15
N GLU A 74 -1.10 -5.19 15.24
CA GLU A 74 -0.77 -4.55 16.51
C GLU A 74 0.49 -3.69 16.41
N ALA A 75 1.48 -4.14 15.63
CA ALA A 75 2.66 -3.33 15.34
C ALA A 75 2.34 -2.01 14.60
N LEU A 76 1.25 -1.94 13.82
CA LEU A 76 0.79 -0.69 13.20
C LEU A 76 0.12 0.27 14.20
N ARG A 77 -0.54 -0.26 15.23
CA ARG A 77 -1.30 0.52 16.22
C ARG A 77 -0.44 1.51 16.98
N HIS A 78 0.82 1.14 17.25
CA HIS A 78 1.74 1.92 18.07
C HIS A 78 2.59 2.92 17.29
N ALA A 79 2.54 2.89 15.96
CA ALA A 79 3.30 3.80 15.10
C ALA A 79 2.40 4.91 14.55
N ARG A 80 2.90 6.14 14.49
CA ARG A 80 2.22 7.24 13.78
C ARG A 80 2.58 7.20 12.31
N ILE A 81 1.62 7.50 11.43
CA ILE A 81 1.85 7.42 9.98
C ILE A 81 2.82 8.51 9.46
N CYS A 82 2.94 9.63 10.18
CA CYS A 82 3.89 10.69 9.85
C CYS A 82 5.32 10.45 10.40
N ASP A 83 5.51 9.48 11.30
CA ASP A 83 6.80 9.18 11.89
C ASP A 83 7.53 8.07 11.11
N ALA A 84 8.83 7.90 11.37
CA ALA A 84 9.58 6.78 10.83
C ALA A 84 8.97 5.43 11.30
N PRO A 85 8.93 4.39 10.43
CA PRO A 85 9.48 4.37 9.08
C PRO A 85 8.52 4.93 7.99
N TRP A 86 7.24 5.10 8.30
CA TRP A 86 6.18 5.48 7.34
C TRP A 86 6.42 6.83 6.67
N SER A 87 6.74 7.84 7.49
CA SER A 87 7.11 9.20 7.09
C SER A 87 6.18 9.82 6.03
N LEU A 88 4.85 9.67 6.17
CA LEU A 88 3.89 10.22 5.21
C LEU A 88 4.18 11.70 4.93
N SER A 89 4.31 12.05 3.64
CA SER A 89 4.70 13.40 3.23
C SER A 89 3.73 14.44 3.79
N ARG A 90 4.26 15.44 4.49
CA ARG A 90 3.51 16.60 5.00
C ARG A 90 3.64 17.84 4.12
N VAL A 91 4.43 17.73 3.07
CA VAL A 91 4.73 18.82 2.15
C VAL A 91 4.69 18.26 0.73
N SER A 92 3.94 18.92 -0.15
CA SER A 92 3.86 18.52 -1.56
C SER A 92 5.27 18.53 -2.15
N PRO A 93 5.73 17.49 -2.83
CA PRO A 93 7.04 17.50 -3.46
C PRO A 93 7.07 18.44 -4.68
N ARG A 94 8.24 19.00 -4.97
CA ARG A 94 8.61 19.71 -6.21
C ARG A 94 9.15 18.68 -7.19
N ILE A 95 8.54 18.55 -8.35
CA ILE A 95 9.08 17.70 -9.42
C ILE A 95 10.24 18.45 -10.07
N VAL A 96 11.48 18.05 -9.76
CA VAL A 96 12.65 18.46 -10.54
C VAL A 96 12.81 17.45 -11.67
N ALA A 97 13.16 17.93 -12.87
CA ALA A 97 13.42 17.05 -14.00
C ALA A 97 14.57 16.09 -13.62
N VAL A 98 14.31 14.78 -13.68
CA VAL A 98 15.13 13.66 -13.17
C VAL A 98 14.92 13.38 -11.68
N ASP A 99 13.98 12.47 -11.37
CA ASP A 99 13.75 11.67 -10.12
C ASP A 99 14.00 12.29 -8.72
N GLU A 100 14.31 13.58 -8.62
CA GLU A 100 14.61 14.28 -7.39
C GLU A 100 13.43 15.18 -7.03
N LEU A 101 12.77 14.80 -5.94
CA LEU A 101 11.66 15.54 -5.37
C LEU A 101 12.17 16.39 -4.20
N GLY A 102 12.21 17.71 -4.35
CA GLY A 102 12.43 18.66 -3.25
C GLY A 102 11.15 18.95 -2.47
N ALA A 103 11.21 19.46 -1.24
CA ALA A 103 10.00 19.90 -0.53
C ALA A 103 9.39 21.15 -1.20
N GLY A 104 8.10 21.09 -1.53
CA GLY A 104 7.33 22.22 -2.09
C GLY A 104 6.85 23.18 -1.01
N PRO A 105 6.19 24.29 -1.40
CA PRO A 105 5.73 25.29 -0.44
C PRO A 105 4.38 24.96 0.19
N HIS A 106 3.64 23.99 -0.37
CA HIS A 106 2.28 23.70 0.06
C HIS A 106 2.25 22.49 1.00
N PRO A 107 1.80 22.69 2.24
CA PRO A 107 1.70 21.60 3.16
C PRO A 107 0.44 20.76 2.86
N ILE A 108 0.56 19.44 3.07
CA ILE A 108 -0.42 18.42 2.69
C ILE A 108 -0.58 17.42 3.84
N ASN A 109 -1.62 16.58 3.78
CA ASN A 109 -1.83 15.44 4.67
C ASN A 109 -1.89 15.78 6.17
N PHE A 110 -2.32 17.01 6.50
CA PHE A 110 -2.44 17.46 7.90
C PHE A 110 -3.44 16.67 8.72
N ASP A 111 -4.52 16.20 8.08
CA ASP A 111 -5.56 15.37 8.71
C ASP A 111 -4.99 14.12 9.38
N PHE A 112 -3.80 13.67 8.97
CA PHE A 112 -3.16 12.44 9.41
C PHE A 112 -2.02 12.65 10.40
N ALA A 113 -1.74 13.90 10.81
CA ALA A 113 -0.55 14.24 11.60
C ALA A 113 -0.41 13.42 12.90
N GLU A 114 -1.52 13.16 13.58
CA GLU A 114 -1.57 12.39 14.83
C GLU A 114 -2.15 10.98 14.64
N MET A 115 -2.44 10.57 13.41
CA MET A 115 -3.11 9.29 13.12
C MET A 115 -2.13 8.12 13.25
N SER A 116 -2.59 7.02 13.86
CA SER A 116 -1.84 5.77 13.87
C SER A 116 -1.72 5.18 12.46
N ALA A 117 -0.69 4.37 12.20
CA ALA A 117 -0.56 3.67 10.93
C ALA A 117 -1.72 2.68 10.72
N GLU A 118 -2.20 2.05 11.79
CA GLU A 118 -3.38 1.16 11.74
C GLU A 118 -4.61 1.91 11.21
N ASP A 119 -4.96 3.03 11.85
CA ASP A 119 -6.14 3.82 11.48
C ASP A 119 -6.01 4.40 10.08
N PHE A 120 -4.81 4.86 9.72
CA PHE A 120 -4.53 5.36 8.38
C PHE A 120 -4.75 4.30 7.30
N PHE A 121 -4.14 3.13 7.43
CA PHE A 121 -4.27 2.08 6.42
C PHE A 121 -5.68 1.49 6.38
N LYS A 122 -6.36 1.42 7.53
CA LYS A 122 -7.78 1.07 7.58
C LYS A 122 -8.62 2.10 6.82
N TRP A 123 -8.47 3.39 7.12
CA TRP A 123 -9.19 4.48 6.45
C TRP A 123 -8.94 4.46 4.94
N LEU A 124 -7.67 4.34 4.53
CA LEU A 124 -7.27 4.33 3.13
C LEU A 124 -7.85 3.13 2.37
N ARG A 125 -7.85 1.95 2.98
CA ARG A 125 -8.52 0.78 2.40
C ARG A 125 -10.00 1.03 2.25
N ASP A 126 -10.65 1.59 3.27
CA ASP A 126 -12.09 1.87 3.22
C ASP A 126 -12.40 2.88 2.10
N ALA A 127 -11.56 3.90 1.92
CA ALA A 127 -11.66 4.87 0.83
C ALA A 127 -11.50 4.23 -0.55
N LEU A 128 -10.55 3.31 -0.72
CA LEU A 128 -10.26 2.67 -2.03
C LEU A 128 -11.24 1.55 -2.38
N ALA A 129 -11.78 0.84 -1.38
CA ALA A 129 -12.67 -0.30 -1.60
C ALA A 129 -14.17 0.06 -1.58
N HIS A 130 -14.55 1.07 -0.79
CA HIS A 130 -15.96 1.48 -0.59
C HIS A 130 -16.25 2.91 -1.06
N GLY A 131 -15.23 3.68 -1.43
CA GLY A 131 -15.41 5.01 -2.00
C GLY A 131 -16.09 4.95 -3.37
N ASP A 132 -16.87 5.98 -3.68
CA ASP A 132 -17.26 6.26 -5.06
C ASP A 132 -15.99 6.60 -5.85
N GLY A 133 -15.84 6.13 -7.09
CA GLY A 133 -14.70 6.44 -7.96
C GLY A 133 -14.44 7.94 -8.16
N ARG A 134 -15.41 8.80 -7.80
CA ARG A 134 -15.26 10.27 -7.77
C ARG A 134 -14.38 10.81 -6.63
N THR A 135 -14.10 9.99 -5.63
CA THR A 135 -13.29 10.34 -4.43
C THR A 135 -11.79 10.33 -4.70
N ILE A 136 -11.36 9.66 -5.76
CA ILE A 136 -9.95 9.54 -6.16
C ILE A 136 -9.71 10.41 -7.39
N ARG A 137 -8.76 11.33 -7.31
CA ARG A 137 -8.44 12.28 -8.39
C ARG A 137 -6.95 12.29 -8.71
N PRO A 138 -6.55 12.36 -9.98
CA PRO A 138 -5.14 12.50 -10.34
C PRO A 138 -4.59 13.86 -9.87
N VAL A 139 -3.42 13.84 -9.23
CA VAL A 139 -2.68 15.05 -8.87
C VAL A 139 -1.66 15.34 -9.96
N HIS A 140 -1.88 16.46 -10.63
CA HIS A 140 -1.06 16.92 -11.74
C HIS A 140 -0.11 18.02 -11.28
N LYS A 141 1.12 18.04 -11.81
CA LYS A 141 2.10 19.10 -11.57
C LYS A 141 2.70 19.58 -12.89
N PRO A 142 2.95 20.90 -13.05
CA PRO A 142 3.64 21.41 -14.21
C PRO A 142 5.07 20.87 -14.26
N SER A 143 5.55 20.52 -15.46
CA SER A 143 6.94 20.13 -15.69
C SER A 143 7.86 21.34 -15.58
N ALA A 144 9.03 21.16 -14.95
CA ALA A 144 10.04 22.21 -14.85
C ALA A 144 10.68 22.57 -16.22
N GLN A 145 10.60 21.70 -17.23
CA GLN A 145 11.30 21.84 -18.51
C GLN A 145 10.36 21.97 -19.73
N GLY A 146 9.08 22.33 -19.54
CA GLY A 146 8.22 22.61 -20.68
C GLY A 146 6.75 22.80 -20.34
N ASN A 147 5.93 23.04 -21.36
CA ASN A 147 4.49 23.29 -21.23
C ASN A 147 3.65 22.01 -21.02
N ARG A 148 4.25 20.99 -20.37
CA ARG A 148 3.62 19.68 -20.13
C ARG A 148 3.25 19.52 -18.67
N THR A 149 2.15 18.82 -18.43
CA THR A 149 1.67 18.46 -17.10
C THR A 149 1.98 17.00 -16.83
N LEU A 150 2.62 16.71 -15.68
CA LEU A 150 2.98 15.37 -15.25
C LEU A 150 2.01 14.89 -14.18
N LEU A 151 1.67 13.60 -14.21
CA LEU A 151 0.97 12.94 -13.12
C LEU A 151 1.96 12.73 -11.97
N ALA A 152 1.68 13.28 -10.80
CA ALA A 152 2.55 13.26 -9.63
C ALA A 152 2.07 12.28 -8.54
N GLY A 153 0.79 11.91 -8.58
CA GLY A 153 0.15 11.12 -7.55
C GLY A 153 -1.37 11.15 -7.66
N PHE A 154 -2.03 10.83 -6.55
CA PHE A 154 -3.49 10.78 -6.43
C PHE A 154 -3.94 11.47 -5.14
N ALA A 155 -5.05 12.20 -5.23
CA ALA A 155 -5.75 12.78 -4.10
C ALA A 155 -6.97 11.92 -3.80
N ILE A 156 -7.21 11.65 -2.52
CA ILE A 156 -8.30 10.80 -2.03
C ILE A 156 -9.03 11.59 -0.94
N ASN A 157 -10.33 11.79 -1.15
CA ASN A 157 -11.22 12.41 -0.16
C ASN A 157 -12.22 11.37 0.33
N PHE A 158 -12.28 11.14 1.63
CA PHE A 158 -13.20 10.14 2.18
C PHE A 158 -13.59 10.49 3.62
N ALA A 159 -14.80 10.12 4.02
CA ALA A 159 -15.28 10.33 5.38
C ALA A 159 -14.30 9.73 6.41
N GLU A 160 -14.07 10.43 7.53
CA GLU A 160 -13.18 10.00 8.61
C GLU A 160 -13.54 8.61 9.14
N HIS A 161 -14.83 8.36 9.29
CA HIS A 161 -15.40 7.03 9.49
C HIS A 161 -16.79 6.97 8.86
N ARG A 162 -17.39 5.78 8.85
CA ARG A 162 -18.76 5.60 8.33
C ARG A 162 -19.72 6.52 9.08
N GLY A 163 -20.47 7.34 8.34
CA GLY A 163 -21.44 8.29 8.88
C GLY A 163 -20.83 9.57 9.47
N ALA A 164 -19.51 9.81 9.34
CA ALA A 164 -18.92 11.10 9.70
C ALA A 164 -19.28 12.18 8.67
N ASP A 165 -19.56 13.39 9.15
CA ASP A 165 -19.69 14.58 8.30
C ASP A 165 -18.32 15.12 7.85
N ARG A 166 -17.27 14.84 8.63
CA ARG A 166 -15.90 15.24 8.32
C ARG A 166 -15.29 14.31 7.27
N GLU A 167 -14.84 14.90 6.17
CA GLU A 167 -13.97 14.24 5.18
C GLU A 167 -12.50 14.51 5.51
N LEU A 168 -11.66 13.49 5.34
CA LEU A 168 -10.21 13.61 5.35
C LEU A 168 -9.70 13.68 3.92
N ARG A 169 -8.64 14.46 3.70
CA ARG A 169 -8.00 14.59 2.39
C ARG A 169 -6.56 14.09 2.42
N LEU A 170 -6.29 13.06 1.64
CA LEU A 170 -4.97 12.49 1.41
C LEU A 170 -4.44 12.84 0.03
N GLU A 171 -3.20 13.31 -0.07
CA GLU A 171 -2.41 13.39 -1.29
C GLU A 171 -1.28 12.35 -1.21
N LEU A 172 -1.36 11.31 -2.04
CA LEU A 172 -0.34 10.27 -2.18
C LEU A 172 0.50 10.52 -3.43
N HIS A 173 1.76 10.87 -3.23
CA HIS A 173 2.71 10.98 -4.32
C HIS A 173 3.38 9.65 -4.62
N HIS A 174 4.00 9.54 -5.81
CA HIS A 174 4.72 8.34 -6.24
C HIS A 174 5.69 7.79 -5.17
N ARG A 175 6.48 8.68 -4.54
CA ARG A 175 7.40 8.30 -3.47
C ARG A 175 6.71 7.76 -2.22
N ASP A 176 5.58 8.35 -1.83
CA ASP A 176 4.80 7.87 -0.68
C ASP A 176 4.24 6.47 -0.98
N MET A 177 3.66 6.26 -2.16
CA MET A 177 3.13 4.96 -2.56
C MET A 177 4.20 3.87 -2.56
N LYS A 178 5.39 4.16 -3.12
CA LYS A 178 6.52 3.23 -3.09
C LYS A 178 6.97 2.92 -1.67
N ARG A 179 7.23 3.96 -0.86
CA ARG A 179 7.74 3.81 0.51
C ARG A 179 6.73 3.08 1.41
N LEU A 180 5.50 3.58 1.48
CA LEU A 180 4.45 3.01 2.32
C LEU A 180 4.11 1.59 1.88
N GLY A 181 3.99 1.34 0.57
CA GLY A 181 3.73 0.02 0.03
C GLY A 181 4.83 -0.98 0.35
N ALA A 182 6.10 -0.59 0.19
CA ALA A 182 7.24 -1.46 0.49
C ALA A 182 7.31 -1.81 1.98
N ILE A 183 7.22 -0.82 2.87
CA ILE A 183 7.26 -1.04 4.33
C ILE A 183 6.07 -1.91 4.78
N LEU A 184 4.86 -1.63 4.28
CA LEU A 184 3.68 -2.41 4.62
C LEU A 184 3.81 -3.86 4.17
N ALA A 185 4.36 -4.08 2.96
CA ALA A 185 4.64 -5.42 2.46
C ALA A 185 5.73 -6.13 3.27
N ASP A 186 6.81 -5.46 3.64
CA ASP A 186 7.86 -6.00 4.51
C ASP A 186 7.29 -6.48 5.83
N GLN A 187 6.58 -5.59 6.55
CA GLN A 187 6.01 -5.91 7.85
C GLN A 187 5.01 -7.07 7.76
N PHE A 188 4.16 -7.08 6.72
CA PHE A 188 3.23 -8.18 6.49
C PHE A 188 3.95 -9.50 6.25
N CYS A 189 4.89 -9.52 5.30
CA CYS A 189 5.58 -10.74 4.92
C CYS A 189 6.46 -11.28 6.06
N GLN A 190 7.19 -10.43 6.78
CA GLN A 190 7.99 -10.85 7.94
C GLN A 190 7.13 -11.49 9.02
N SER A 191 5.94 -10.93 9.27
CA SER A 191 5.02 -11.47 10.26
C SER A 191 4.48 -12.84 9.83
N LEU A 192 4.06 -12.99 8.56
CA LEU A 192 3.44 -14.22 8.07
C LEU A 192 4.43 -15.34 7.68
N SER A 193 5.68 -15.01 7.33
CA SER A 193 6.69 -16.00 6.96
C SER A 193 7.45 -16.59 8.15
N GLY A 194 7.24 -16.06 9.37
CA GLY A 194 8.04 -16.42 10.55
C GLY A 194 9.46 -15.83 10.53
N GLY A 195 9.65 -14.70 9.84
CA GLY A 195 10.92 -13.95 9.80
C GLY A 195 11.90 -14.45 8.74
N ASP A 196 12.53 -15.60 8.97
CA ASP A 196 13.73 -16.02 8.22
C ASP A 196 13.43 -16.54 6.80
N LEU A 197 12.22 -17.05 6.56
CA LEU A 197 11.79 -17.53 5.23
C LEU A 197 11.53 -16.37 4.23
N TYR A 198 11.59 -15.11 4.68
CA TYR A 198 11.35 -13.93 3.83
C TYR A 198 12.48 -13.66 2.82
N PHE A 199 13.69 -14.18 3.09
CA PHE A 199 14.90 -13.91 2.29
C PHE A 199 15.35 -15.07 1.41
N GLU A 200 14.73 -16.26 1.50
CA GLU A 200 15.09 -17.39 0.63
C GLU A 200 14.32 -17.36 -0.69
N GLU A 201 15.13 -17.17 -1.72
CA GLU A 201 14.91 -17.05 -3.15
C GLU A 201 14.01 -18.15 -3.78
N GLN A 202 13.20 -17.73 -4.77
CA GLN A 202 12.91 -18.39 -6.07
C GLN A 202 11.42 -18.43 -6.42
N ALA A 203 10.97 -17.42 -7.16
CA ALA A 203 9.75 -17.50 -7.94
C ALA A 203 9.96 -16.91 -9.34
N GLY A 204 10.75 -17.63 -10.14
CA GLY A 204 10.95 -17.38 -11.56
C GLY A 204 9.84 -17.99 -12.41
N ALA A 205 9.43 -17.24 -13.42
CA ALA A 205 8.42 -17.51 -14.44
C ALA A 205 8.40 -18.96 -14.97
N ALA A 206 7.34 -19.71 -14.63
CA ALA A 206 6.89 -20.82 -15.46
C ALA A 206 5.76 -20.30 -16.37
N PRO A 207 5.79 -20.55 -17.70
CA PRO A 207 4.69 -20.20 -18.58
C PRO A 207 3.43 -20.96 -18.14
N ILE A 208 2.33 -20.21 -17.94
CA ILE A 208 1.01 -20.80 -17.74
C ILE A 208 0.55 -21.32 -19.10
N THR A 209 0.51 -22.64 -19.26
CA THR A 209 -0.12 -23.26 -20.42
C THR A 209 -1.61 -23.37 -20.15
N GLU A 210 -2.41 -22.44 -20.68
CA GLU A 210 -3.87 -22.58 -20.66
C GLU A 210 -4.26 -23.84 -21.45
N LEU A 211 -4.83 -24.82 -20.75
CA LEU A 211 -5.42 -25.98 -21.41
C LEU A 211 -6.61 -25.49 -22.23
N LYS A 212 -6.50 -25.61 -23.56
CA LYS A 212 -7.63 -25.35 -24.45
C LYS A 212 -8.79 -26.27 -24.04
N PRO A 213 -10.03 -25.75 -23.96
CA PRO A 213 -11.19 -26.59 -23.72
C PRO A 213 -11.27 -27.65 -24.82
N THR A 214 -11.33 -28.91 -24.41
CA THR A 214 -11.65 -30.02 -25.31
C THR A 214 -13.09 -29.81 -25.80
N SER A 215 -13.20 -29.45 -27.08
CA SER A 215 -14.46 -29.41 -27.84
C SER A 215 -15.06 -30.81 -27.95
#